data_AF-A0A968JRS2-F1
#
_entry.id   AF-A0A968JRS2-F1
#
_cell.length_a   1.000
_cell.length_b   1.000
_cell.length_c   1.000
_cell.angle_alpha   90.00
_cell.angle_beta   90.00
_cell.angle_gamma   90.00
#
_symmetry.space_group_name_H-M   'P 1'
#
loop_
_entity.id
_entity.type
_entity.pdbx_description
1 polymer ?
#
loop_
_entity_poly.entity_id
_entity_poly.type
_entity_poly.pdbx_seq_one_letter_code
_entity_poly.pdbx_strand_id
1 'polypeptide(L)' 'MTAILKDIPEIDQVMLRMKYEHNYSIKELQDSFNLSASAVKMRLQRARNKIEKSYLGRFRASA' A
#
# COMPACT_ATOMS: atom_id res chain seq x y z
N MET A 1 12.33 3.01 -9.71
CA MET A 1 11.06 2.91 -8.94
C MET A 1 10.45 1.49 -8.87
N THR A 2 10.91 0.51 -9.66
CA THR A 2 10.21 -0.78 -9.89
C THR A 2 10.48 -1.92 -8.89
N ALA A 3 11.52 -1.85 -8.06
CA ALA A 3 11.95 -3.01 -7.28
C ALA A 3 11.31 -3.13 -5.88
N ILE A 4 10.79 -2.04 -5.28
CA ILE A 4 10.21 -2.06 -3.93
C ILE A 4 8.80 -2.66 -3.92
N LEU A 5 8.06 -2.49 -5.02
CA LEU A 5 6.68 -2.91 -5.13
C LEU A 5 6.52 -4.42 -5.40
N LYS A 6 7.56 -5.13 -5.87
CA LYS A 6 7.47 -6.54 -6.25
C LYS A 6 7.00 -7.47 -5.13
N ASP A 7 7.28 -7.13 -3.88
CA ASP A 7 6.86 -7.95 -2.75
C ASP A 7 5.45 -7.61 -2.25
N ILE A 8 4.83 -6.53 -2.72
CA ILE A 8 3.48 -6.14 -2.32
C ILE A 8 2.50 -6.79 -3.31
N PRO A 9 1.45 -7.50 -2.83
CA PRO A 9 0.41 -8.01 -3.71
C PRO A 9 -0.14 -6.91 -4.60
N GLU A 10 -0.34 -7.19 -5.89
CA GLU A 10 -0.74 -6.20 -6.88
C GLU A 10 -2.02 -5.43 -6.47
N ILE A 11 -2.98 -6.14 -5.87
CA ILE A 11 -4.22 -5.56 -5.33
C ILE A 11 -3.96 -4.49 -4.25
N ASP A 12 -2.96 -4.70 -3.39
CA ASP A 12 -2.61 -3.77 -2.31
C ASP A 12 -1.86 -2.55 -2.88
N GLN A 13 -1.11 -2.72 -3.98
CA GLN A 13 -0.49 -1.60 -4.71
C GLN A 13 -1.54 -0.72 -5.38
N VAL A 14 -2.53 -1.32 -6.03
CA VAL A 14 -3.65 -0.59 -6.66
C VAL A 14 -4.43 0.18 -5.59
N MET A 15 -4.72 -0.45 -4.45
CA MET A 15 -5.41 0.22 -3.33
C MET A 15 -4.62 1.41 -2.76
N LEU A 16 -3.29 1.31 -2.66
CA LEU A 16 -2.41 2.42 -2.29
C LEU A 16 -2.49 3.57 -3.29
N ARG A 17 -2.39 3.28 -4.59
CA ARG A 17 -2.49 4.30 -5.64
C ARG A 17 -3.85 4.99 -5.62
N MET A 18 -4.94 4.22 -5.57
CA MET A 18 -6.28 4.80 -5.44
C MET A 18 -6.40 5.70 -4.21
N LYS A 19 -5.83 5.28 -3.07
CA LYS A 19 -5.89 6.07 -1.83
C LYS A 19 -5.11 7.38 -1.90
N TYR A 20 -3.88 7.36 -2.42
CA TYR A 20 -2.93 8.46 -2.29
C TYR A 20 -2.66 9.22 -3.61
N GLU A 21 -2.77 8.57 -4.77
CA GLU A 21 -2.65 9.22 -6.09
C GLU A 21 -4.01 9.79 -6.54
N HIS A 22 -5.10 9.08 -6.26
CA HIS A 22 -6.45 9.47 -6.69
C HIS A 22 -7.35 9.96 -5.54
N ASN A 23 -6.84 10.06 -4.31
CA ASN A 23 -7.56 10.56 -3.12
C ASN A 23 -8.86 9.84 -2.76
N TYR A 24 -9.01 8.56 -3.10
CA TYR A 24 -10.21 7.79 -2.73
C TYR A 24 -10.41 7.77 -1.21
N SER A 25 -11.66 7.87 -0.77
CA SER A 25 -12.04 7.68 0.63
C SER A 25 -12.00 6.20 1.01
N ILE A 26 -12.00 5.91 2.31
CA ILE A 26 -12.06 4.52 2.79
C ILE A 26 -13.37 3.86 2.34
N LYS A 27 -14.49 4.59 2.31
CA LYS A 27 -15.78 4.08 1.81
C LYS A 27 -15.70 3.68 0.33
N GLU A 28 -15.16 4.55 -0.53
CA GLU A 28 -15.05 4.23 -1.96
C GLU A 28 -14.14 3.02 -2.21
N LEU A 29 -13.09 2.84 -1.39
CA LEU A 29 -12.26 1.64 -1.42
C LEU A 29 -12.99 0.39 -0.89
N GLN A 30 -13.84 0.53 0.13
CA GLN A 30 -14.67 -0.58 0.60
C GLN A 30 -15.60 -1.06 -0.51
N ASP A 31 -16.24 -0.12 -1.21
CA ASP A 31 -17.19 -0.42 -2.28
C ASP A 31 -16.46 -0.99 -3.51
N SER A 32 -15.35 -0.38 -3.91
CA SER A 32 -14.58 -0.80 -5.10
C SER A 32 -13.96 -2.19 -4.96
N PHE A 33 -13.55 -2.57 -3.74
CA PHE A 33 -12.89 -3.85 -3.48
C PHE A 33 -13.82 -4.86 -2.80
N ASN A 34 -15.07 -4.48 -2.49
CA ASN A 34 -16.03 -5.27 -1.71
C ASN A 34 -15.45 -5.76 -0.37
N LEU A 35 -14.89 -4.83 0.42
CA LEU A 35 -14.19 -5.11 1.67
C LEU A 35 -14.76 -4.33 2.84
N SER A 36 -14.56 -4.84 4.06
CA SER A 36 -14.83 -4.08 5.28
C SER A 36 -13.80 -2.96 5.49
N ALA A 37 -14.18 -1.91 6.21
CA ALA A 37 -13.31 -0.79 6.55
C ALA A 37 -12.01 -1.26 7.25
N SER A 38 -12.11 -2.26 8.12
CA SER A 38 -10.95 -2.85 8.80
C SER A 38 -10.02 -3.55 7.81
N ALA A 39 -10.57 -4.33 6.88
CA ALA A 39 -9.78 -5.01 5.86
C ALA A 39 -9.03 -4.02 4.94
N VAL A 40 -9.68 -2.92 4.54
CA VAL A 40 -9.03 -1.83 3.77
C VAL A 40 -7.89 -1.19 4.56
N LYS A 41 -8.15 -0.82 5.82
CA LYS A 41 -7.12 -0.21 6.70
C LYS A 41 -5.93 -1.15 6.90
N MET A 42 -6.17 -2.44 7.17
CA MET A 42 -5.10 -3.42 7.35
C MET A 42 -4.26 -3.61 6.10
N ARG A 43 -4.88 -3.64 4.91
CA ARG A 43 -4.16 -3.73 3.63
C ARG A 43 -3.28 -2.51 3.41
N LEU A 44 -3.83 -1.31 3.57
CA LEU A 44 -3.07 -0.05 3.47
C LEU A 44 -1.90 -0.01 4.47
N GLN A 45 -2.14 -0.40 5.72
CA GLN A 45 -1.11 -0.42 6.75
C GLN A 45 -0.01 -1.44 6.44
N ARG A 46 -0.36 -2.67 6.03
CA ARG A 46 0.63 -3.69 5.66
C ARG A 46 1.48 -3.24 4.47
N ALA A 47 0.85 -2.67 3.45
CA ALA A 47 1.55 -2.21 2.27
C ALA A 47 2.49 -1.03 2.60
N ARG A 48 2.05 -0.08 3.44
CA ARG A 48 2.89 1.00 3.97
C ARG A 48 4.09 0.48 4.76
N ASN A 49 3.87 -0.46 5.67
CA ASN A 49 4.95 -1.07 6.46
C ASN A 49 5.98 -1.79 5.57
N LYS A 50 5.54 -2.37 4.46
CA LYS A 50 6.42 -3.05 3.51
C LYS A 50 7.28 -2.07 2.72
N ILE A 51 6.68 -0.95 2.27
CA ILE A 51 7.40 0.16 1.65
C ILE A 51 8.44 0.73 2.62
N GLU A 52 8.04 0.99 3.87
CA GLU A 52 8.92 1.54 4.91
C GLU A 52 10.11 0.62 5.18
N LYS A 53 9.89 -0.69 5.38
CA LYS A 53 10.97 -1.66 5.57
C LYS A 53 11.92 -1.72 4.37
N SER A 54 11.39 -1.71 3.15
CA SER A 54 12.21 -1.76 1.95
C SER A 54 13.02 -0.47 1.75
N TYR A 55 12.40 0.69 2.02
CA TYR A 55 13.06 1.98 1.97
C TYR A 55 14.16 2.10 3.04
N LEU A 56 13.86 1.72 4.28
CA LEU A 56 14.81 1.75 5.40
C LEU A 56 15.98 0.78 5.18
N GLY A 57 15.71 -0.42 4.64
CA GLY A 57 16.74 -1.39 4.29
C GLY A 57 17.69 -0.89 3.21
N ARG A 58 17.17 -0.16 2.21
CA ARG A 58 18.00 0.49 1.18
C ARG A 58 18.78 1.67 1.74
N PHE A 59 18.17 2.48 2.59
CA PHE A 59 18.83 3.64 3.18
C PHE A 59 20.04 3.23 4.03
N ARG A 60 19.93 2.13 4.79
CA ARG A 60 21.05 1.56 5.57
C ARG A 60 22.12 0.86 4.73
N ALA A 61 21.85 0.53 3.47
CA ALA A 61 22.82 -0.09 2.56
C ALA A 61 23.67 0.93 1.78
N SER A 62 23.35 2.22 1.90
CA SER A 62 24.02 3.34 1.24
C SER A 62 24.69 4.31 2.21
N ALA A 63 24.87 3.91 3.47
CA ALA A 63 25.59 4.64 4.52
C ALA A 63 26.68 3.74 5.11
#